data_AF-A0A954UF53-F1
#
_entry.id   AF-A0A954UF53-F1
#
_cell.length_a   1.000
_cell.length_b   1.000
_cell.length_c   1.000
_cell.angle_alpha   90.00
_cell.angle_beta   90.00
_cell.angle_gamma   90.00
#
_symmetry.space_group_name_H-M   'P 1'
#
loop_
_entity.id
_entity.type
_entity.pdbx_description
1 polymer ?
#
loop_
_entity_poly.entity_id
_entity_poly.type
_entity_poly.pdbx_seq_one_letter_code
_entity_poly.pdbx_strand_id
1 'polypeptide(L)'
;MFDALLDDFEDDATRTAGDDDLDNLVSDDLDVDDDFDFGDDDASGARAKRSADDDEDGLSSIDDNESWSDDPVRMYLTQMGEIPLLTRKEEVTLARQIEGSRRRFRTKLMECDYVIQAAYKTLRRVHDGDLPFDRTIQVSVSDRLEKDQIMGRFPHNLRTLEILLKRNRHDYLFAVNRQNPMPARLAAWQRLSRRRRRAVRLIEELGLRTQRVEPLLPVLEQFSQRIDELQVQLAELRGNRASIEEMRPLRREYLNLLMTTQETPRSLR
;
A
#
# COMPACT_ATOMS: atom_id res chain seq x y z
N MET A 1 13.35 12.25 14.40
CA MET A 1 11.94 11.81 14.37
C MET A 1 11.71 10.72 13.32
N PHE A 2 12.41 10.75 12.17
CA PHE A 2 12.50 9.64 11.22
C PHE A 2 13.17 8.38 11.81
N ASP A 3 14.27 8.55 12.54
CA ASP A 3 14.96 7.43 13.21
C ASP A 3 14.02 6.61 14.11
N ALA A 4 13.14 7.24 14.89
CA ALA A 4 12.29 6.53 15.86
C ALA A 4 11.20 5.65 15.22
N LEU A 5 10.78 5.94 13.99
CA LEU A 5 9.82 5.12 13.24
C LEU A 5 10.51 3.99 12.48
N LEU A 6 11.76 4.20 12.06
CA LEU A 6 12.62 3.15 11.52
C LEU A 6 13.11 2.21 12.64
N ASP A 7 13.39 2.71 13.84
CA ASP A 7 13.88 1.95 14.99
C ASP A 7 12.88 0.86 15.44
N ASP A 8 11.58 1.17 15.42
CA ASP A 8 10.50 0.20 15.70
C ASP A 8 10.46 -0.94 14.65
N PHE A 9 11.05 -0.71 13.47
CA PHE A 9 11.26 -1.73 12.45
C PHE A 9 12.62 -2.44 12.55
N GLU A 10 13.62 -1.81 13.14
CA GLU A 10 15.00 -2.30 13.26
C GLU A 10 15.23 -3.31 14.40
N ASP A 11 14.31 -3.42 15.36
CA ASP A 11 14.58 -4.12 16.64
C ASP A 11 14.30 -5.64 16.68
N ASP A 12 13.99 -6.32 15.56
CA ASP A 12 13.76 -7.78 15.57
C ASP A 12 14.52 -8.52 14.44
N ALA A 13 15.62 -9.20 14.83
CA ALA A 13 16.30 -10.35 14.21
C ALA A 13 16.61 -10.39 12.68
N THR A 14 16.31 -9.35 11.90
CA THR A 14 16.66 -9.25 10.46
C THR A 14 17.94 -8.44 10.20
N ARG A 15 18.52 -7.84 11.26
CA ARG A 15 19.75 -7.02 11.23
C ARG A 15 20.98 -7.74 10.68
N THR A 16 21.11 -9.06 10.85
CA THR A 16 22.34 -9.77 10.44
C THR A 16 22.51 -10.00 8.94
N ALA A 17 21.52 -9.69 8.10
CA ALA A 17 21.67 -9.75 6.65
C ALA A 17 21.46 -8.37 5.98
N GLY A 18 20.83 -7.42 6.67
CA GLY A 18 20.44 -6.10 6.11
C GLY A 18 21.62 -5.24 5.71
N ASP A 19 22.56 -5.07 6.63
CA ASP A 19 23.68 -4.14 6.45
C ASP A 19 24.70 -4.67 5.43
N ASP A 20 24.97 -5.98 5.44
CA ASP A 20 25.85 -6.63 4.45
C ASP A 20 25.27 -6.55 3.02
N ASP A 21 23.95 -6.76 2.87
CA ASP A 21 23.28 -6.61 1.57
C ASP A 21 23.31 -5.14 1.10
N LEU A 22 23.05 -4.18 1.99
CA LEU A 22 23.10 -2.75 1.70
C LEU A 22 24.50 -2.29 1.30
N ASP A 23 25.53 -2.70 2.03
CA ASP A 23 26.90 -2.32 1.73
C ASP A 23 27.37 -2.91 0.40
N ASN A 24 26.98 -4.16 0.08
CA ASN A 24 27.22 -4.76 -1.23
C ASN A 24 26.49 -3.99 -2.36
N LEU A 25 25.25 -3.54 -2.13
CA LEU A 25 24.49 -2.75 -3.09
C LEU A 25 25.08 -1.34 -3.31
N VAL A 26 25.58 -0.72 -2.23
CA VAL A 26 26.25 0.59 -2.28
C VAL A 26 27.61 0.47 -2.98
N SER A 27 28.36 -0.61 -2.77
CA SER A 27 29.68 -0.82 -3.37
C SER A 27 29.62 -1.19 -4.86
N ASP A 28 28.62 -1.97 -5.28
CA ASP A 28 28.50 -2.45 -6.66
C ASP A 28 28.01 -1.37 -7.65
N ASP A 29 27.88 -0.13 -7.21
CA ASP A 29 27.37 0.98 -8.01
C ASP A 29 26.04 0.62 -8.70
N LEU A 30 25.19 -0.15 -8.01
CA LEU A 30 23.89 -0.57 -8.53
C LEU A 30 22.97 0.63 -8.66
N ASP A 31 22.79 1.12 -9.87
CA ASP A 31 21.64 1.93 -10.25
C ASP A 31 20.41 1.00 -10.20
N VAL A 32 19.44 1.30 -9.35
CA VAL A 32 18.15 0.60 -9.37
C VAL A 32 17.47 0.96 -10.69
N ASP A 33 17.17 -0.03 -11.54
CA ASP A 33 16.44 0.22 -12.78
C ASP A 33 15.05 0.76 -12.47
N ASP A 34 14.86 2.03 -12.80
CA ASP A 34 13.58 2.73 -12.70
C ASP A 34 12.59 2.32 -13.81
N ASP A 35 13.06 1.53 -14.78
CA ASP A 35 12.34 1.27 -16.03
C ASP A 35 11.44 0.04 -16.02
N PHE A 36 11.39 -0.71 -14.92
CA PHE A 36 10.42 -1.79 -14.78
C PHE A 36 9.14 -1.29 -14.10
N ASP A 37 8.15 -1.01 -14.93
CA ASP A 37 6.76 -0.91 -14.50
C ASP A 37 6.21 -2.32 -14.26
N PHE A 38 5.91 -2.64 -13.00
CA PHE A 38 5.25 -3.89 -12.60
C PHE A 38 3.72 -3.73 -12.48
N GLY A 39 3.16 -2.66 -13.06
CA GLY A 39 1.74 -2.54 -13.32
C GLY A 39 1.26 -3.73 -14.15
N ASP A 40 0.73 -4.75 -13.46
CA ASP A 40 0.08 -5.87 -14.10
C ASP A 40 -1.16 -5.37 -14.84
N ASP A 41 -1.19 -5.72 -16.12
CA ASP A 41 -2.14 -5.45 -17.18
C ASP A 41 -3.44 -6.24 -16.97
N ASP A 42 -4.02 -6.18 -15.77
CA ASP A 42 -5.32 -6.81 -15.45
C ASP A 42 -6.29 -5.78 -14.87
N ALA A 43 -6.58 -4.78 -15.69
CA ALA A 43 -7.83 -4.04 -15.64
C ALA A 43 -8.90 -4.74 -16.51
N SER A 44 -9.02 -6.07 -16.47
CA SER A 44 -10.18 -6.76 -17.05
C SER A 44 -11.31 -6.83 -16.03
N GLY A 45 -12.07 -5.74 -15.90
CA GLY A 45 -13.19 -5.71 -14.95
C GLY A 45 -13.97 -4.41 -14.91
N ALA A 46 -14.90 -4.26 -15.86
CA ALA A 46 -16.01 -3.29 -15.87
C ALA A 46 -15.69 -1.85 -16.31
N ARG A 47 -15.37 -1.69 -17.60
CA ARG A 47 -15.73 -0.45 -18.34
C ARG A 47 -17.25 -0.44 -18.53
N ALA A 48 -17.99 0.07 -17.55
CA ALA A 48 -19.41 0.36 -17.71
C ALA A 48 -19.56 1.44 -18.78
N LYS A 49 -20.07 1.06 -19.96
CA LYS A 49 -20.61 1.98 -20.96
C LYS A 49 -21.70 2.79 -20.26
N ARG A 50 -21.48 4.08 -20.04
CA ARG A 50 -22.55 5.03 -19.75
C ARG A 50 -23.26 5.26 -21.08
N SER A 51 -24.46 4.69 -21.22
CA SER A 51 -25.45 5.16 -22.19
C SER A 51 -25.87 6.56 -21.74
N ALA A 52 -25.67 7.54 -22.60
CA ALA A 52 -26.35 8.82 -22.51
C ALA A 52 -27.77 8.57 -23.01
N ASP A 53 -28.71 8.44 -22.09
CA ASP A 53 -30.12 8.70 -22.39
C ASP A 53 -30.39 10.17 -22.04
N ASP A 54 -31.05 10.78 -23.00
CA ASP A 54 -31.42 12.16 -23.17
C ASP A 54 -32.79 12.34 -22.51
N ASP A 55 -32.85 12.99 -21.35
CA ASP A 55 -34.10 13.41 -20.73
C ASP A 55 -34.03 14.92 -20.53
N GLU A 56 -34.49 15.63 -21.56
CA GLU A 56 -34.99 17.01 -21.47
C GLU A 56 -36.17 17.02 -20.49
N ASP A 57 -35.98 17.55 -19.29
CA ASP A 57 -37.09 17.94 -18.43
C ASP A 57 -36.96 19.40 -17.99
N GLY A 58 -38.04 20.14 -18.21
CA GLY A 58 -38.12 21.59 -18.22
C GLY A 58 -37.65 22.26 -16.95
N LEU A 59 -36.62 23.10 -17.10
CA LEU A 59 -36.30 24.18 -16.18
C LEU A 59 -37.45 25.20 -16.19
N SER A 60 -38.44 24.97 -15.33
CA SER A 60 -39.35 26.04 -14.94
C SER A 60 -38.55 27.10 -14.17
N SER A 61 -38.50 28.28 -14.76
CA SER A 61 -38.02 29.53 -14.20
C SER A 61 -38.66 29.79 -12.85
N ILE A 62 -37.91 29.59 -11.76
CA ILE A 62 -38.23 30.12 -10.45
C ILE A 62 -37.52 31.45 -10.33
N ASP A 63 -38.36 32.47 -10.34
CA ASP A 63 -38.12 33.89 -10.18
C ASP A 63 -37.02 34.20 -9.15
N ASP A 64 -35.94 34.83 -9.62
CA ASP A 64 -35.02 35.59 -8.80
C ASP A 64 -35.78 36.76 -8.19
N ASN A 65 -36.17 36.65 -6.91
CA ASN A 65 -36.54 37.84 -6.15
C ASN A 65 -36.13 37.78 -4.67
N GLU A 66 -34.94 38.32 -4.43
CA GLU A 66 -34.64 39.28 -3.36
C GLU A 66 -35.17 38.99 -1.94
N SER A 67 -34.43 38.14 -1.22
CA SER A 67 -33.93 38.50 0.11
C SER A 67 -32.83 37.50 0.48
N TRP A 68 -31.59 37.83 0.15
CA TRP A 68 -30.40 37.12 0.62
C TRP A 68 -30.33 37.26 2.15
N SER A 69 -30.93 36.28 2.82
CA SER A 69 -30.75 36.08 4.26
C SER A 69 -29.31 35.64 4.49
N ASP A 70 -28.59 36.37 5.33
CA ASP A 70 -27.36 35.96 6.02
C ASP A 70 -27.60 34.82 7.03
N ASP A 71 -28.69 34.04 6.86
CA ASP A 71 -29.03 32.92 7.72
C ASP A 71 -28.38 31.65 7.17
N PRO A 72 -27.26 31.18 7.78
CA PRO A 72 -26.58 29.96 7.35
C PRO A 72 -27.48 28.73 7.46
N VAL A 73 -28.50 28.76 8.32
CA VAL A 73 -29.45 27.64 8.46
C VAL A 73 -30.33 27.55 7.22
N ARG A 74 -30.88 28.67 6.75
CA ARG A 74 -31.70 28.69 5.53
C ARG A 74 -30.88 28.31 4.30
N MET A 75 -29.65 28.81 4.20
CA MET A 75 -28.72 28.42 3.15
C MET A 75 -28.47 26.91 3.13
N TYR A 76 -28.16 26.31 4.29
CA TYR A 76 -27.90 24.87 4.40
C TYR A 76 -29.13 24.01 4.06
N LEU A 77 -30.33 24.38 4.54
CA LEU A 77 -31.55 23.62 4.26
C LEU A 77 -31.94 23.65 2.78
N THR A 78 -31.78 24.79 2.11
CA THR A 78 -31.99 24.88 0.66
C THR A 78 -31.00 23.97 -0.08
N GLN A 79 -29.70 24.03 0.27
CA GLN A 79 -28.67 23.16 -0.33
C GLN A 79 -28.92 21.66 -0.07
N MET A 80 -29.39 21.27 1.11
CA MET A 80 -29.77 19.88 1.38
C MET A 80 -30.99 19.44 0.58
N GLY A 81 -31.97 20.34 0.37
CA GLY A 81 -33.20 20.06 -0.37
C GLY A 81 -32.98 19.85 -1.87
N GLU A 82 -31.84 20.31 -2.42
CA GLU A 82 -31.43 20.07 -3.80
C GLU A 82 -30.96 18.62 -4.05
N ILE A 83 -30.57 17.87 -3.00
CA ILE A 83 -30.08 16.51 -3.14
C ILE A 83 -31.26 15.51 -3.12
N PRO A 84 -31.52 14.78 -4.21
CA PRO A 84 -32.62 13.82 -4.26
C PRO A 84 -32.39 12.62 -3.33
N LEU A 85 -33.47 12.06 -2.81
CA LEU A 85 -33.41 10.84 -2.00
C LEU A 85 -33.00 9.64 -2.86
N LEU A 86 -32.15 8.78 -2.31
CA LEU A 86 -31.73 7.55 -2.97
C LEU A 86 -32.89 6.55 -3.03
N THR A 87 -33.05 5.91 -4.18
CA THR A 87 -33.87 4.71 -4.31
C THR A 87 -33.17 3.51 -3.68
N ARG A 88 -33.94 2.50 -3.25
CA ARG A 88 -33.37 1.24 -2.73
C ARG A 88 -32.34 0.59 -3.68
N LYS A 89 -32.51 0.74 -5.00
CA LYS A 89 -31.55 0.23 -5.97
C LYS A 89 -30.23 0.99 -5.91
N GLU A 90 -30.29 2.31 -5.83
CA GLU A 90 -29.12 3.18 -5.70
C GLU A 90 -28.39 2.98 -4.36
N GLU A 91 -29.13 2.79 -3.27
CA GLU A 91 -28.53 2.44 -1.98
C GLU A 91 -27.69 1.16 -2.07
N VAL A 92 -28.23 0.12 -2.72
CA VAL A 92 -27.53 -1.16 -2.90
C VAL A 92 -26.34 -1.03 -3.84
N THR A 93 -26.44 -0.25 -4.93
CA THR A 93 -25.30 -0.05 -5.85
C THR A 93 -24.19 0.75 -5.18
N LEU A 94 -24.51 1.82 -4.47
CA LEU A 94 -23.56 2.63 -3.73
C LEU A 94 -22.90 1.82 -2.61
N ALA A 95 -23.66 1.02 -1.86
CA ALA A 95 -23.10 0.14 -0.83
C ALA A 95 -22.07 -0.85 -1.42
N ARG A 96 -22.41 -1.51 -2.54
CA ARG A 96 -21.49 -2.42 -3.25
C ARG A 96 -20.27 -1.69 -3.80
N GLN A 97 -20.44 -0.46 -4.30
CA GLN A 97 -19.33 0.35 -4.79
C GLN A 97 -18.36 0.73 -3.66
N ILE A 98 -18.89 1.14 -2.50
CA ILE A 98 -18.08 1.46 -1.31
C ILE A 98 -17.35 0.21 -0.82
N GLU A 99 -18.02 -0.93 -0.74
CA GLU A 99 -17.41 -2.20 -0.34
C GLU A 99 -16.30 -2.64 -1.30
N GLY A 100 -16.57 -2.57 -2.61
CA GLY A 100 -15.59 -2.88 -3.65
C GLY A 100 -14.37 -1.96 -3.61
N SER A 101 -14.58 -0.65 -3.42
CA SER A 101 -13.49 0.32 -3.29
C SER A 101 -12.68 0.11 -2.02
N ARG A 102 -13.32 -0.18 -0.87
CA ARG A 102 -12.63 -0.51 0.39
C ARG A 102 -11.78 -1.77 0.26
N ARG A 103 -12.31 -2.80 -0.40
CA ARG A 103 -11.58 -4.04 -0.65
C ARG A 103 -10.36 -3.79 -1.55
N ARG A 104 -10.54 -3.09 -2.67
CA ARG A 104 -9.44 -2.73 -3.58
C ARG A 104 -8.36 -1.91 -2.87
N PHE A 105 -8.74 -0.87 -2.14
CA PHE A 105 -7.82 -0.04 -1.36
C PHE A 105 -7.00 -0.90 -0.39
N ARG A 106 -7.68 -1.72 0.42
CA ARG A 106 -7.05 -2.59 1.40
C ARG A 106 -6.08 -3.58 0.75
N THR A 107 -6.49 -4.26 -0.32
CA THR A 107 -5.64 -5.22 -1.02
C THR A 107 -4.42 -4.53 -1.61
N LYS A 108 -4.59 -3.37 -2.26
CA LYS A 108 -3.50 -2.59 -2.86
C LYS A 108 -2.50 -2.11 -1.82
N LEU A 109 -2.97 -1.58 -0.69
CA LEU A 109 -2.10 -1.15 0.40
C LEU A 109 -1.28 -2.33 0.97
N MET A 110 -1.90 -3.50 1.13
CA MET A 110 -1.21 -4.70 1.60
C MET A 110 -0.33 -5.37 0.53
N GLU A 111 -0.38 -4.97 -0.73
CA GLU A 111 0.55 -5.50 -1.76
C GLU A 111 1.97 -4.96 -1.58
N CYS A 112 2.15 -3.83 -0.89
CA CYS A 112 3.47 -3.29 -0.54
C CYS A 112 4.16 -4.14 0.53
N ASP A 113 5.44 -4.51 0.31
CA ASP A 113 6.15 -5.43 1.23
C ASP A 113 6.31 -4.85 2.64
N TYR A 114 6.56 -3.54 2.75
CA TYR A 114 6.61 -2.83 4.04
C TYR A 114 5.34 -3.07 4.87
N VAL A 115 4.17 -3.00 4.22
CA VAL A 115 2.87 -3.21 4.86
C VAL A 115 2.67 -4.67 5.25
N ILE A 116 3.09 -5.61 4.40
CA ILE A 116 3.06 -7.05 4.72
C ILE A 116 3.91 -7.35 5.95
N GLN A 117 5.11 -6.77 6.06
CA GLN A 117 5.98 -6.94 7.21
C GLN A 117 5.36 -6.36 8.49
N ALA A 118 4.80 -5.15 8.43
CA ALA A 118 4.10 -4.54 9.55
C ALA A 118 2.87 -5.36 10.01
N ALA A 119 2.09 -5.87 9.04
CA ALA A 119 0.96 -6.75 9.31
C ALA A 119 1.42 -8.07 9.94
N TYR A 120 2.48 -8.69 9.43
CA TYR A 120 3.08 -9.90 9.99
C TYR A 120 3.53 -9.70 11.43
N LYS A 121 4.28 -8.62 11.73
CA LYS A 121 4.71 -8.27 13.09
C LYS A 121 3.51 -8.09 14.02
N THR A 122 2.48 -7.38 13.56
CA THR A 122 1.24 -7.17 14.34
C THR A 122 0.54 -8.50 14.64
N LEU A 123 0.40 -9.38 13.63
CA LEU A 123 -0.24 -10.68 13.79
C LEU A 123 0.56 -11.62 14.69
N ARG A 124 1.89 -11.59 14.61
CA ARG A 124 2.78 -12.34 15.50
C ARG A 124 2.61 -11.90 16.96
N ARG A 125 2.60 -10.59 17.22
CA ARG A 125 2.32 -10.04 18.57
C ARG A 125 0.94 -10.45 19.11
N VAL A 126 -0.07 -10.60 18.23
CA VAL A 126 -1.38 -11.11 18.67
C VAL A 126 -1.32 -12.60 19.01
N HIS A 127 -0.62 -13.40 18.21
CA HIS A 127 -0.41 -14.82 18.47
C HIS A 127 0.38 -15.07 19.76
N ASP A 128 1.40 -14.25 20.02
CA ASP A 128 2.26 -14.36 21.19
C ASP A 128 1.59 -13.80 22.46
N GLY A 129 0.45 -13.11 22.32
CA GLY A 129 -0.39 -12.62 23.42
C GLY A 129 -0.13 -11.16 23.83
N ASP A 130 0.78 -10.46 23.16
CA ASP A 130 1.12 -9.05 23.45
C ASP A 130 0.02 -8.07 23.03
N LEU A 131 -0.78 -8.42 22.02
CA LEU A 131 -1.85 -7.58 21.49
C LEU A 131 -3.22 -8.26 21.63
N PRO A 132 -4.26 -7.54 22.09
CA PRO A 132 -5.60 -8.10 22.25
C PRO A 132 -6.21 -8.52 20.90
N PHE A 133 -6.55 -9.81 20.78
CA PHE A 133 -7.15 -10.41 19.59
C PHE A 133 -8.39 -9.65 19.08
N ASP A 134 -9.35 -9.35 19.96
CA ASP A 134 -10.64 -8.77 19.56
C ASP A 134 -10.50 -7.34 19.01
N ARG A 135 -9.43 -6.63 19.39
CA ARG A 135 -9.14 -5.26 18.93
C ARG A 135 -8.35 -5.23 17.63
N THR A 136 -7.60 -6.28 17.30
CA THR A 136 -6.74 -6.34 16.11
C THR A 136 -7.40 -7.10 14.96
N ILE A 137 -8.19 -8.12 15.28
CA ILE A 137 -8.80 -9.03 14.29
C ILE A 137 -10.29 -8.77 14.22
N GLN A 138 -10.80 -8.76 13.00
CA GLN A 138 -12.22 -8.63 12.71
C GLN A 138 -12.82 -10.03 12.72
N VAL A 139 -13.55 -10.33 13.78
CA VAL A 139 -14.43 -11.50 13.85
C VAL A 139 -15.81 -11.06 13.39
N SER A 140 -16.23 -11.52 12.22
CA SER A 140 -17.60 -11.33 11.74
C SER A 140 -18.49 -12.43 12.33
N VAL A 141 -19.51 -12.02 13.10
CA VAL A 141 -20.54 -12.92 13.65
C VAL A 141 -21.29 -13.67 12.52
N SER A 142 -21.35 -13.06 11.33
CA SER A 142 -22.06 -13.59 10.16
C SER A 142 -21.28 -14.64 9.36
N ASP A 143 -19.96 -14.74 9.54
CA ASP A 143 -19.07 -15.40 8.57
C ASP A 143 -18.52 -16.76 9.06
N ARG A 144 -19.07 -17.29 10.16
CA ARG A 144 -18.67 -18.58 10.78
C ARG A 144 -17.17 -18.69 11.12
N LEU A 145 -16.42 -17.59 11.06
CA LEU A 145 -15.05 -17.51 11.54
C LEU A 145 -15.08 -17.35 13.05
N GLU A 146 -15.20 -18.48 13.74
CA GLU A 146 -15.05 -18.52 15.18
C GLU A 146 -13.61 -18.18 15.56
N LYS A 147 -13.43 -17.53 16.71
CA LYS A 147 -12.11 -17.18 17.27
C LYS A 147 -11.17 -18.39 17.24
N ASP A 148 -11.66 -19.57 17.58
CA ASP A 148 -10.90 -20.81 17.62
C ASP A 148 -10.43 -21.26 16.23
N GLN A 149 -11.22 -21.03 15.18
CA GLN A 149 -10.81 -21.34 13.81
C GLN A 149 -9.68 -20.43 13.35
N ILE A 150 -9.77 -19.13 13.64
CA ILE A 150 -8.70 -18.18 13.31
C ILE A 150 -7.44 -18.54 14.10
N MET A 151 -7.56 -18.78 15.40
CA MET A 151 -6.48 -19.23 16.28
C MET A 151 -5.79 -20.51 15.76
N GLY A 152 -6.56 -21.47 15.24
CA GLY A 152 -6.01 -22.68 14.61
C GLY A 152 -5.24 -22.42 13.31
N ARG A 153 -5.53 -21.33 12.59
CA ARG A 153 -4.82 -20.94 11.34
C ARG A 153 -3.54 -20.16 11.59
N PHE A 154 -3.45 -19.43 12.71
CA PHE A 154 -2.28 -18.61 13.05
C PHE A 154 -0.92 -19.31 12.89
N PRO A 155 -0.66 -20.47 13.52
CA PRO A 155 0.66 -21.09 13.47
C PRO A 155 1.07 -21.51 12.06
N HIS A 156 0.11 -21.86 11.20
CA HIS A 156 0.36 -22.27 9.82
C HIS A 156 0.57 -21.07 8.90
N ASN A 157 -0.29 -20.06 9.01
CA ASN A 157 -0.21 -18.86 8.18
C ASN A 157 1.02 -18.03 8.54
N LEU A 158 1.34 -17.84 9.82
CA LEU A 158 2.55 -17.10 10.26
C LEU A 158 3.83 -17.78 9.79
N ARG A 159 3.95 -19.11 9.93
CA ARG A 159 5.11 -19.85 9.41
C ARG A 159 5.26 -19.69 7.90
N THR A 160 4.15 -19.74 7.17
CA THR A 160 4.16 -19.57 5.72
C THR A 160 4.54 -18.14 5.34
N LEU A 161 3.99 -17.13 6.02
CA LEU A 161 4.32 -15.72 5.81
C LEU A 161 5.80 -15.46 6.06
N GLU A 162 6.39 -16.00 7.12
CA GLU A 162 7.82 -15.86 7.41
C GLU A 162 8.69 -16.38 6.25
N ILE A 163 8.36 -17.55 5.70
CA ILE A 163 9.07 -18.13 4.55
C ILE A 163 8.88 -17.27 3.29
N LEU A 164 7.66 -16.76 3.06
CA LEU A 164 7.36 -15.91 1.91
C LEU A 164 8.14 -14.58 1.99
N LEU A 165 8.18 -13.93 3.15
CA LEU A 165 8.92 -12.68 3.38
C LEU A 165 10.42 -12.86 3.13
N LYS A 166 11.03 -13.93 3.65
CA LYS A 166 12.45 -14.25 3.37
C LYS A 166 12.71 -14.45 1.87
N ARG A 167 11.81 -15.15 1.17
CA ARG A 167 11.90 -15.36 -0.29
C ARG A 167 11.63 -14.09 -1.10
N ASN A 168 10.76 -13.21 -0.62
CA ASN A 168 10.48 -11.92 -1.24
C ASN A 168 11.75 -11.07 -1.27
N ARG A 169 12.40 -10.92 -0.11
CA ARG A 169 13.67 -10.21 0.01
C ARG A 169 14.73 -10.77 -0.94
N HIS A 170 14.91 -12.09 -0.98
CA HIS A 170 15.88 -12.72 -1.90
C HIS A 170 15.59 -12.40 -3.37
N ASP A 171 14.33 -12.59 -3.83
CA ASP A 171 14.00 -12.30 -5.23
C ASP A 171 14.05 -10.80 -5.53
N TYR A 172 13.76 -9.91 -4.56
CA TYR A 172 13.94 -8.47 -4.71
C TYR A 172 15.41 -8.11 -4.96
N LEU A 173 16.32 -8.56 -4.09
CA LEU A 173 17.75 -8.33 -4.24
C LEU A 173 18.29 -8.89 -5.57
N PHE A 174 17.85 -10.10 -5.94
CA PHE A 174 18.19 -10.70 -7.23
C PHE A 174 17.70 -9.85 -8.41
N ALA A 175 16.49 -9.29 -8.30
CA ALA A 175 15.87 -8.55 -9.39
C ALA A 175 16.41 -7.11 -9.54
N VAL A 176 16.86 -6.50 -8.45
CA VAL A 176 17.53 -5.19 -8.46
C VAL A 176 18.97 -5.29 -8.95
N ASN A 177 19.65 -6.41 -8.69
CA ASN A 177 21.04 -6.59 -9.13
C ASN A 177 21.15 -6.68 -10.67
N ARG A 178 21.86 -5.71 -11.26
CA ARG A 178 22.12 -5.59 -12.71
C ARG A 178 23.05 -6.66 -13.28
N GLN A 179 23.83 -7.33 -12.43
CA GLN A 179 24.70 -8.45 -12.85
C GLN A 179 23.87 -9.66 -13.33
N ASN A 180 22.61 -9.77 -12.87
CA ASN A 180 21.71 -10.82 -13.29
C ASN A 180 21.11 -10.53 -14.67
N PRO A 181 20.91 -11.57 -15.51
CA PRO A 181 20.35 -11.37 -16.84
C PRO A 181 18.91 -10.84 -16.76
N MET A 182 18.59 -9.86 -17.61
CA MET A 182 17.27 -9.22 -17.73
C MET A 182 16.08 -10.20 -17.66
N PRO A 183 16.02 -11.30 -18.44
CA PRO A 183 14.89 -12.24 -18.36
C PRO A 183 14.77 -12.92 -16.99
N ALA A 184 15.88 -13.18 -16.30
CA ALA A 184 15.85 -13.76 -14.95
C ALA A 184 15.38 -12.74 -13.91
N ARG A 185 15.77 -11.47 -14.05
CA ARG A 185 15.30 -10.36 -13.20
C ARG A 185 13.79 -10.17 -13.33
N LEU A 186 13.27 -10.13 -14.56
CA LEU A 186 11.83 -10.04 -14.83
C LEU A 186 11.07 -11.24 -14.24
N ALA A 187 11.61 -12.46 -14.38
CA ALA A 187 11.02 -13.64 -13.76
C ALA A 187 11.03 -13.56 -12.22
N ALA A 188 12.08 -12.97 -11.61
CA ALA A 188 12.16 -12.75 -10.16
C ALA A 188 11.09 -11.77 -9.67
N TRP A 189 10.90 -10.66 -10.37
CA TRP A 189 9.83 -9.71 -10.09
C TRP A 189 8.44 -10.35 -10.19
N GLN A 190 8.16 -11.12 -11.25
CA GLN A 190 6.87 -11.82 -11.34
C GLN A 190 6.66 -12.82 -10.19
N ARG A 191 7.73 -13.53 -9.75
CA ARG A 191 7.65 -14.40 -8.57
C ARG A 191 7.35 -13.60 -7.30
N LEU A 192 8.01 -12.45 -7.13
CA LEU A 192 7.78 -11.52 -6.02
C LEU A 192 6.32 -11.06 -5.98
N SER A 193 5.78 -10.50 -7.06
CA SER A 193 4.39 -10.02 -7.11
C SER A 193 3.37 -11.15 -6.87
N ARG A 194 3.62 -12.36 -7.37
CA ARG A 194 2.78 -13.53 -7.08
C ARG A 194 2.84 -13.94 -5.60
N ARG A 195 4.00 -13.86 -4.96
CA ARG A 195 4.15 -14.18 -3.53
C ARG A 195 3.54 -13.11 -2.64
N ARG A 196 3.66 -11.82 -2.97
CA ARG A 196 2.96 -10.72 -2.29
C ARG A 196 1.46 -10.94 -2.29
N ARG A 197 0.85 -11.19 -3.46
CA ARG A 197 -0.58 -11.55 -3.57
C ARG A 197 -0.99 -12.80 -2.76
N ARG A 198 -0.07 -13.74 -2.54
CA ARG A 198 -0.31 -14.89 -1.64
C ARG A 198 -0.23 -14.46 -0.17
N ALA A 199 0.75 -13.64 0.21
CA ALA A 199 0.89 -13.12 1.56
C ALA A 199 -0.33 -12.28 1.97
N VAL A 200 -0.84 -11.42 1.07
CA VAL A 200 -2.09 -10.66 1.29
C VAL A 200 -3.25 -11.60 1.62
N ARG A 201 -3.45 -12.67 0.84
CA ARG A 201 -4.50 -13.65 1.11
C ARG A 201 -4.36 -14.32 2.48
N LEU A 202 -3.14 -14.72 2.86
CA LEU A 202 -2.89 -15.32 4.18
C LEU A 202 -3.17 -14.36 5.34
N ILE A 203 -2.89 -13.06 5.15
CA ILE A 203 -3.19 -12.00 6.12
C ILE A 203 -4.71 -11.74 6.19
N GLU A 204 -5.39 -11.74 5.04
CA GLU A 204 -6.85 -11.59 4.95
C GLU A 204 -7.58 -12.76 5.62
N GLU A 205 -7.10 -14.00 5.46
CA GLU A 205 -7.64 -15.18 6.13
C GLU A 205 -7.56 -15.13 7.66
N LEU A 206 -6.62 -14.35 8.20
CA LEU A 206 -6.48 -14.09 9.64
C LEU A 206 -7.35 -12.92 10.12
N GLY A 207 -8.03 -12.22 9.21
CA GLY A 207 -9.00 -11.19 9.54
C GLY A 207 -8.41 -9.90 10.11
N LEU A 208 -7.17 -9.53 9.77
CA LEU A 208 -6.56 -8.28 10.27
C LEU A 208 -7.46 -7.07 9.97
N ARG A 209 -7.78 -6.23 10.96
CA ARG A 209 -8.62 -5.03 10.76
C ARG A 209 -7.95 -3.96 9.90
N THR A 210 -8.71 -3.28 9.04
CA THR A 210 -8.19 -2.21 8.17
C THR A 210 -7.59 -1.05 8.97
N GLN A 211 -8.12 -0.73 10.15
CA GLN A 211 -7.61 0.32 11.03
C GLN A 211 -6.18 0.07 11.53
N ARG A 212 -5.65 -1.16 11.38
CA ARG A 212 -4.24 -1.47 11.69
C ARG A 212 -3.30 -1.22 10.52
N VAL A 213 -3.83 -1.18 9.31
CA VAL A 213 -3.07 -1.03 8.07
C VAL A 213 -3.12 0.41 7.56
N GLU A 214 -4.28 1.07 7.71
CA GLU A 214 -4.54 2.44 7.26
C GLU A 214 -3.50 3.48 7.77
N PRO A 215 -3.01 3.44 9.01
CA PRO A 215 -1.98 4.38 9.48
C PRO A 215 -0.62 4.24 8.77
N LEU A 216 -0.40 3.17 8.01
CA LEU A 216 0.85 2.96 7.25
C LEU A 216 0.85 3.73 5.93
N LEU A 217 -0.32 4.15 5.42
CA LEU A 217 -0.40 4.87 4.16
C LEU A 217 0.35 6.22 4.19
N PRO A 218 0.17 7.11 5.19
CA PRO A 218 0.94 8.35 5.27
C PRO A 218 2.45 8.11 5.35
N VAL A 219 2.88 6.98 5.93
CA VAL A 219 4.31 6.63 6.00
C VAL A 219 4.84 6.23 4.62
N LEU A 220 4.06 5.46 3.85
CA LEU A 220 4.41 5.16 2.46
C LEU A 220 4.46 6.41 1.57
N GLU A 221 3.52 7.34 1.74
CA GLU A 221 3.53 8.62 1.04
C GLU A 221 4.81 9.41 1.35
N GLN A 222 5.25 9.43 2.62
CA GLN A 222 6.51 10.05 3.02
C GLN A 222 7.73 9.34 2.40
N PHE A 223 7.75 8.01 2.34
CA PHE A 223 8.82 7.28 1.65
C PHE A 223 8.88 7.63 0.17
N SER A 224 7.73 7.70 -0.51
CA SER A 224 7.64 8.07 -1.93
C SER A 224 8.17 9.48 -2.17
N GLN A 225 7.72 10.46 -1.38
CA GLN A 225 8.22 11.84 -1.45
C GLN A 225 9.73 11.91 -1.20
N ARG A 226 10.24 11.20 -0.20
CA ARG A 226 11.66 11.20 0.13
C ARG A 226 12.52 10.55 -0.96
N ILE A 227 12.02 9.48 -1.58
CA ILE A 227 12.66 8.84 -2.74
C ILE A 227 12.76 9.84 -3.89
N ASP A 228 11.69 10.57 -4.20
CA ASP A 228 11.68 11.58 -5.26
C ASP A 228 12.69 12.72 -4.96
N GLU A 229 12.74 13.22 -3.72
CA GLU A 229 13.73 14.22 -3.29
C GLU A 229 15.18 13.72 -3.48
N LEU A 230 15.45 12.48 -3.06
CA LEU A 230 16.78 11.88 -3.17
C LEU A 230 17.18 11.66 -4.64
N GLN A 231 16.23 11.28 -5.50
CA GLN A 231 16.48 11.17 -6.94
C GLN A 231 16.90 12.52 -7.55
N VAL A 232 16.21 13.60 -7.18
CA VAL A 232 16.54 14.97 -7.63
C VAL A 232 17.93 15.38 -7.13
N GLN A 233 18.20 15.19 -5.83
CA GLN A 233 19.50 15.55 -5.23
C GLN A 233 20.66 14.75 -5.85
N LEU A 234 20.48 13.45 -6.08
CA LEU A 234 21.48 12.61 -6.76
C LEU A 234 21.69 13.05 -8.20
N ALA A 235 20.64 13.46 -8.93
CA ALA A 235 20.76 13.99 -10.28
C ALA A 235 21.54 15.32 -10.33
N GLU A 236 21.28 16.23 -9.39
CA GLU A 236 22.01 17.51 -9.26
C GLU A 236 23.49 17.29 -8.94
N LEU A 237 23.81 16.40 -7.99
CA LEU A 237 25.20 16.05 -7.65
C LEU A 237 25.94 15.40 -8.82
N ARG A 238 25.25 14.54 -9.61
CA ARG A 238 25.80 13.99 -10.87
C ARG A 238 26.09 15.10 -11.88
N GLY A 239 25.17 16.06 -12.03
CA GLY A 239 25.35 17.22 -12.91
C GLY A 239 26.54 18.10 -12.51
N ASN A 240 26.73 18.29 -11.21
CA ASN A 240 27.83 19.08 -10.63
C ASN A 240 29.18 18.33 -10.57
N ARG A 241 29.24 17.08 -11.06
CA ARG A 241 30.43 16.20 -10.98
C ARG A 241 30.97 16.07 -9.55
N ALA A 242 30.06 16.02 -8.57
CA ALA A 242 30.39 15.79 -7.17
C ALA A 242 31.15 14.46 -7.00
N SER A 243 31.94 14.36 -5.93
CA SER A 243 32.69 13.13 -5.65
C SER A 243 31.75 11.98 -5.29
N ILE A 244 32.16 10.74 -5.61
CA ILE A 244 31.45 9.51 -5.21
C ILE A 244 31.28 9.46 -3.69
N GLU A 245 32.22 10.02 -2.92
CA GLU A 245 32.14 10.08 -1.46
C GLU A 245 31.05 11.02 -0.95
N GLU A 246 30.78 12.11 -1.65
CA GLU A 246 29.72 13.08 -1.31
C GLU A 246 28.32 12.51 -1.62
N MET A 247 28.23 11.66 -2.65
CA MET A 247 26.99 10.99 -3.03
C MET A 247 26.67 9.74 -2.19
N ARG A 248 27.69 9.12 -1.57
CA ARG A 248 27.56 7.89 -0.78
C ARG A 248 26.45 7.95 0.30
N PRO A 249 26.35 9.00 1.15
CA PRO A 249 25.30 9.06 2.17
C PRO A 249 23.89 9.13 1.58
N LEU A 250 23.66 9.98 0.57
CA LEU A 250 22.35 10.07 -0.10
C LEU A 250 21.97 8.75 -0.78
N ARG A 251 22.94 8.09 -1.40
CA ARG A 251 22.72 6.79 -2.04
C ARG A 251 22.39 5.70 -1.01
N ARG A 252 23.09 5.67 0.13
CA ARG A 252 22.81 4.72 1.22
C ARG A 252 21.38 4.92 1.72
N GLU A 253 20.96 6.17 1.92
CA GLU A 253 19.58 6.49 2.32
C GLU A 253 18.56 6.02 1.26
N TYR A 254 18.80 6.34 -0.01
CA TYR A 254 17.95 5.91 -1.12
C TYR A 254 17.80 4.39 -1.20
N LEU A 255 18.91 3.66 -1.14
CA LEU A 255 18.91 2.19 -1.17
C LEU A 255 18.26 1.59 0.07
N ASN A 256 18.40 2.21 1.24
CA ASN A 256 17.73 1.77 2.46
C ASN A 256 16.20 1.89 2.33
N LEU A 257 15.70 3.02 1.82
CA LEU A 257 14.26 3.21 1.59
C LEU A 257 13.70 2.20 0.59
N LEU A 258 14.44 1.92 -0.49
CA LEU A 258 14.05 0.92 -1.48
C LEU A 258 14.10 -0.50 -0.93
N MET A 259 15.11 -0.83 -0.12
CA MET A 259 15.21 -2.15 0.52
C MET A 259 14.12 -2.37 1.57
N THR A 260 13.74 -1.32 2.28
CA THR A 260 12.65 -1.34 3.28
C THR A 260 11.30 -1.56 2.61
N THR A 261 11.03 -0.86 1.51
CA THR A 261 9.77 -1.00 0.77
C THR A 261 9.77 -2.25 -0.15
N GLN A 262 10.95 -2.71 -0.57
CA GLN A 262 11.17 -3.69 -1.64
C GLN A 262 10.47 -3.31 -2.95
N GLU A 263 10.21 -2.03 -3.18
CA GLU A 263 9.56 -1.54 -4.39
C GLU A 263 10.56 -0.87 -5.34
N THR A 264 10.16 -0.66 -6.58
CA THR A 264 10.80 0.33 -7.46
C THR A 264 10.17 1.71 -7.23
N PRO A 265 10.89 2.82 -7.46
CA PRO A 265 10.35 4.17 -7.29
C PRO A 265 9.05 4.40 -8.07
N ARG A 266 8.95 3.87 -9.29
CA ARG A 266 7.71 3.91 -10.08
C ARG A 266 6.57 3.09 -9.47
N SER A 267 6.86 1.90 -8.94
CA SER A 267 5.81 1.02 -8.36
C SER A 267 5.24 1.52 -7.03
N LEU A 268 5.95 2.43 -6.35
CA LEU A 268 5.50 3.04 -5.09
C LEU A 268 4.55 4.24 -5.32
N ARG A 269 4.41 4.70 -6.57
CA ARG A 269 3.53 5.81 -6.97
C ARG A 269 2.09 5.36 -7.25
#